data_AF-A0A2M9HTA8-F1
#
_entry.id   AF-A0A2M9HTA8-F1
#
_cell.length_a   1.000
_cell.length_b   1.000
_cell.length_c   1.000
_cell.angle_alpha   90.00
_cell.angle_beta   90.00
_cell.angle_gamma   90.00
#
_symmetry.space_group_name_H-M   'P 1'
#
loop_
_entity.id
_entity.type
_entity.pdbx_description
1 polymer ?
#
loop_
_entity_poly.entity_id
_entity_poly.type
_entity_poly.pdbx_seq_one_letter_code
_entity_poly.pdbx_strand_id
1 'polypeptide(L)'
;MSDNQKQGSESLFADTTLAASDPELVEFFGNFVDDEVRYEPGANHPDMDERTRWMAILAALLGCQGHEAFALMTPKALDAGLTPVQLKEIVYQATAYLGFGRVLPFLGIVNHLLADRGVNLPLERQSTTTPETRAAAGEQSQIDIFGAHMRGFAQTGPEETRHINKWLADNCFGDYYTRGGLDVRQREMITLCFLAAQGGCEPQLTAHAGANLRVGNEQRFLIAVVSQCMPYLGYPRTLNAIRCISEAAAKAA
;
A
#
# COMPACT_ATOMS: atom_id res chain seq x y z
N MET A 1 -32.82 14.11 -15.79
CA MET A 1 -33.26 13.51 -14.52
C MET A 1 -32.78 12.07 -14.48
N SER A 2 -31.76 11.84 -13.66
CA SER A 2 -31.52 10.63 -12.87
C SER A 2 -30.42 11.03 -11.88
N ASP A 3 -30.72 11.83 -10.86
CA ASP A 3 -31.33 11.40 -9.60
C ASP A 3 -31.47 9.88 -9.46
N ASN A 4 -30.34 9.20 -9.27
CA ASN A 4 -30.32 8.09 -8.34
C ASN A 4 -28.91 7.77 -7.85
N GLN A 5 -28.78 7.71 -6.52
CA GLN A 5 -27.63 7.25 -5.73
C GLN A 5 -26.49 8.24 -5.43
N LYS A 6 -26.82 9.45 -4.97
CA LYS A 6 -25.99 10.09 -3.91
C LYS A 6 -26.32 9.40 -2.59
N GLN A 7 -25.80 8.19 -2.38
CA GLN A 7 -25.71 7.63 -1.05
C GLN A 7 -24.79 8.56 -0.26
N GLY A 8 -25.34 9.24 0.74
CA GLY A 8 -24.61 10.24 1.52
C GLY A 8 -23.45 9.59 2.28
N SER A 9 -22.29 9.51 1.65
CA SER A 9 -21.04 9.36 2.38
C SER A 9 -20.71 10.71 2.99
N GLU A 10 -20.52 10.75 4.30
CA GLU A 10 -19.99 11.94 4.95
C GLU A 10 -18.68 12.35 4.28
N SER A 11 -18.57 13.64 3.96
CA SER A 11 -17.39 14.22 3.33
C SER A 11 -16.11 13.79 4.06
N LEU A 12 -15.04 13.58 3.29
CA LEU A 12 -13.70 13.34 3.82
C LEU A 12 -13.29 14.33 4.92
N PHE A 13 -13.79 15.57 4.83
CA PHE A 13 -13.43 16.70 5.69
C PHE A 13 -14.46 17.08 6.74
N ALA A 14 -15.54 16.32 6.90
CA ALA A 14 -16.68 16.68 7.76
C ALA A 14 -16.28 17.02 9.21
N ASP A 15 -15.29 16.31 9.77
CA ASP A 15 -14.82 16.48 11.14
C ASP A 15 -13.52 17.28 11.25
N THR A 16 -13.20 18.10 10.25
CA THR A 16 -11.95 18.87 10.20
C THR A 16 -12.19 20.36 10.39
N THR A 17 -11.18 21.06 10.93
CA THR A 17 -11.20 22.54 10.95
C THR A 17 -11.02 23.16 9.56
N LEU A 18 -10.65 22.36 8.55
CA LEU A 18 -10.40 22.80 7.18
C LEU A 18 -11.66 23.36 6.52
N ALA A 19 -12.84 22.84 6.84
CA ALA A 19 -14.09 23.38 6.29
C ALA A 19 -14.31 24.85 6.73
N ALA A 20 -13.75 25.26 7.87
CA ALA A 20 -13.83 26.63 8.36
C ALA A 20 -12.70 27.52 7.81
N SER A 21 -11.48 26.99 7.65
CA SER A 21 -10.32 27.77 7.17
C SER A 21 -10.20 27.85 5.65
N ASP A 22 -10.57 26.77 4.95
CA ASP A 22 -10.34 26.56 3.51
C ASP A 22 -11.60 25.97 2.81
N PRO A 23 -12.77 26.61 2.92
CA PRO A 23 -14.05 26.03 2.47
C PRO A 23 -14.09 25.70 0.98
N GLU A 24 -13.50 26.54 0.13
CA GLU A 24 -13.45 26.31 -1.32
C GLU A 24 -12.64 25.05 -1.67
N LEU A 25 -11.49 24.86 -1.03
CA LEU A 25 -10.64 23.69 -1.24
C LEU A 25 -11.36 22.42 -0.78
N VAL A 26 -11.97 22.45 0.41
CA VAL A 26 -12.76 21.32 0.93
C VAL A 26 -13.89 20.95 -0.01
N GLU A 27 -14.57 21.94 -0.59
CA GLU A 27 -15.65 21.68 -1.54
C GLU A 27 -15.16 21.01 -2.81
N PHE A 28 -14.25 21.63 -3.58
CA PHE A 28 -13.88 21.07 -4.88
C PHE A 28 -13.02 19.81 -4.73
N PHE A 29 -12.10 19.76 -3.76
CA PHE A 29 -11.28 18.58 -3.54
C PHE A 29 -12.11 17.44 -2.92
N GLY A 30 -13.05 17.76 -2.04
CA GLY A 30 -14.03 16.79 -1.55
C GLY A 30 -14.85 16.19 -2.69
N ASN A 31 -15.42 17.01 -3.57
CA ASN A 31 -16.13 16.53 -4.76
C ASN A 31 -15.23 15.65 -5.65
N PHE A 32 -13.97 16.04 -5.82
CA PHE A 32 -13.02 15.29 -6.62
C PHE A 32 -12.72 13.90 -6.02
N VAL A 33 -12.48 13.81 -4.72
CA VAL A 33 -12.11 12.53 -4.07
C VAL A 33 -13.34 11.65 -3.81
N ASP A 34 -14.41 12.23 -3.28
CA ASP A 34 -15.59 11.48 -2.80
C ASP A 34 -16.58 11.15 -3.92
N ASP A 35 -16.57 11.88 -5.04
CA ASP A 35 -17.47 11.66 -6.19
C ASP A 35 -16.66 11.23 -7.43
N GLU A 36 -15.85 12.13 -8.00
CA GLU A 36 -15.23 11.90 -9.31
C GLU A 36 -14.27 10.69 -9.30
N VAL A 37 -13.19 10.73 -8.51
CA VAL A 37 -12.20 9.63 -8.45
C VAL A 37 -12.82 8.36 -7.92
N ARG A 38 -13.71 8.47 -6.91
CA ARG A 38 -14.35 7.32 -6.29
C ARG A 38 -15.19 6.52 -7.27
N TYR A 39 -15.96 7.20 -8.13
CA TYR A 39 -16.93 6.55 -9.03
C TYR A 39 -16.50 6.53 -10.50
N GLU A 40 -15.36 7.15 -10.86
CA GLU A 40 -14.80 7.07 -12.21
C GLU A 40 -14.60 5.60 -12.63
N PRO A 41 -15.25 5.13 -13.71
CA PRO A 41 -15.12 3.75 -14.17
C PRO A 41 -13.68 3.30 -14.41
N GLY A 42 -12.83 4.19 -14.98
CA GLY A 42 -11.41 3.91 -15.21
C GLY A 42 -10.54 3.88 -13.95
N ALA A 43 -11.07 4.37 -12.82
CA ALA A 43 -10.44 4.32 -11.51
C ALA A 43 -10.96 3.17 -10.64
N ASN A 44 -11.80 2.28 -11.18
CA ASN A 44 -12.40 1.16 -10.47
C ASN A 44 -12.16 -0.19 -11.16
N HIS A 45 -12.42 -1.26 -10.40
CA HIS A 45 -12.20 -2.64 -10.81
C HIS A 45 -13.10 -3.56 -9.97
N PRO A 46 -13.54 -4.74 -10.45
CA PRO A 46 -14.29 -5.70 -9.63
C PRO A 46 -13.58 -6.11 -8.32
N ASP A 47 -12.25 -6.13 -8.31
CA ASP A 47 -11.43 -6.40 -7.10
C ASP A 47 -11.15 -5.13 -6.26
N MET A 48 -11.66 -3.95 -6.65
CA MET A 48 -11.50 -2.69 -5.90
C MET A 48 -12.69 -2.47 -4.97
N ASP A 49 -12.76 -3.25 -3.89
CA ASP A 49 -13.70 -2.99 -2.80
C ASP A 49 -13.23 -1.83 -1.90
N GLU A 50 -14.10 -1.39 -0.98
CA GLU A 50 -13.79 -0.30 -0.05
C GLU A 50 -12.54 -0.56 0.78
N ARG A 51 -12.36 -1.81 1.23
CA ARG A 51 -11.20 -2.21 2.01
C ARG A 51 -9.92 -2.05 1.21
N THR A 52 -9.90 -2.55 -0.03
CA THR A 52 -8.76 -2.48 -0.94
C THR A 52 -8.42 -1.04 -1.29
N ARG A 53 -9.44 -0.20 -1.52
CA ARG A 53 -9.29 1.24 -1.74
C ARG A 53 -8.57 1.92 -0.58
N TRP A 54 -9.02 1.69 0.65
CA TRP A 54 -8.39 2.26 1.84
C TRP A 54 -6.98 1.72 2.08
N MET A 55 -6.71 0.44 1.80
CA MET A 55 -5.36 -0.12 1.87
C MET A 55 -4.40 0.61 0.94
N ALA A 56 -4.82 0.86 -0.31
CA ALA A 56 -4.03 1.60 -1.28
C ALA A 56 -3.77 3.04 -0.85
N ILE A 57 -4.80 3.76 -0.39
CA ILE A 57 -4.71 5.15 0.08
C ILE A 57 -3.78 5.27 1.30
N LEU A 58 -3.97 4.44 2.32
CA LEU A 58 -3.11 4.46 3.51
C LEU A 58 -1.66 4.08 3.18
N ALA A 59 -1.44 3.15 2.25
CA ALA A 59 -0.11 2.80 1.78
C ALA A 59 0.56 3.95 1.00
N ALA A 60 -0.20 4.65 0.16
CA ALA A 60 0.28 5.86 -0.53
C ALA A 60 0.67 6.96 0.48
N LEU A 61 -0.15 7.20 1.50
CA LEU A 61 0.12 8.21 2.54
C LEU A 61 1.36 7.87 3.37
N LEU A 62 1.61 6.59 3.65
CA LEU A 62 2.87 6.13 4.23
C LEU A 62 4.06 6.51 3.35
N GLY A 63 4.01 6.18 2.05
CA GLY A 63 5.12 6.43 1.14
C GLY A 63 5.43 7.91 0.90
N CYS A 64 4.40 8.78 0.88
CA CYS A 64 4.58 10.23 0.77
C CYS A 64 4.77 10.95 2.11
N GLN A 65 4.71 10.24 3.25
CA GLN A 65 4.86 10.78 4.62
C GLN A 65 3.74 11.75 5.02
N GLY A 66 2.53 11.53 4.50
CA GLY A 66 1.34 12.31 4.83
C GLY A 66 0.76 11.93 6.19
N HIS A 67 1.47 12.20 7.30
CA HIS A 67 1.09 11.80 8.65
C HIS A 67 -0.31 12.26 9.07
N GLU A 68 -0.62 13.56 8.85
CA GLU A 68 -1.90 14.16 9.25
C GLU A 68 -3.06 13.58 8.43
N ALA A 69 -2.89 13.48 7.12
CA ALA A 69 -3.85 12.84 6.24
C ALA A 69 -4.03 11.35 6.62
N PHE A 70 -2.95 10.62 6.93
CA PHE A 70 -3.05 9.23 7.37
C PHE A 70 -3.85 9.11 8.66
N ALA A 71 -3.62 9.98 9.64
CA ALA A 71 -4.38 10.00 10.89
C ALA A 71 -5.86 10.32 10.65
N LEU A 72 -6.16 11.24 9.73
CA LEU A 72 -7.52 11.59 9.33
C LEU A 72 -8.25 10.44 8.62
N MET A 73 -7.57 9.71 7.73
CA MET A 73 -8.17 8.65 6.92
C MET A 73 -8.28 7.31 7.64
N THR A 74 -7.40 7.02 8.60
CA THR A 74 -7.36 5.73 9.29
C THR A 74 -8.69 5.38 9.97
N PRO A 75 -9.38 6.30 10.69
CA PRO A 75 -10.75 6.09 11.17
C PRO A 75 -11.71 5.57 10.11
N LYS A 76 -11.81 6.27 8.98
CA LYS A 76 -12.71 5.94 7.88
C LYS A 76 -12.39 4.57 7.27
N ALA A 77 -11.10 4.24 7.17
CA ALA A 77 -10.65 2.93 6.72
C ALA A 77 -11.09 1.79 7.66
N LEU A 78 -10.99 1.99 8.97
CA LEU A 78 -11.46 1.02 9.97
C LEU A 78 -12.98 0.85 9.92
N ASP A 79 -13.72 1.95 9.79
CA ASP A 79 -15.19 1.94 9.67
C ASP A 79 -15.66 1.26 8.37
N ALA A 80 -14.85 1.36 7.30
CA ALA A 80 -15.05 0.65 6.03
C ALA A 80 -14.62 -0.84 6.08
N GLY A 81 -14.25 -1.36 7.25
CA GLY A 81 -13.99 -2.77 7.47
C GLY A 81 -12.53 -3.21 7.28
N LEU A 82 -11.57 -2.27 7.21
CA LEU A 82 -10.16 -2.62 7.36
C LEU A 82 -9.90 -3.09 8.80
N THR A 83 -9.32 -4.27 8.96
CA THR A 83 -9.09 -4.80 10.32
C THR A 83 -7.87 -4.15 10.98
N PRO A 84 -7.80 -4.09 12.33
CA PRO A 84 -6.60 -3.68 13.05
C PRO A 84 -5.34 -4.46 12.64
N VAL A 85 -5.50 -5.75 12.34
CA VAL A 85 -4.41 -6.62 11.87
C VAL A 85 -3.92 -6.16 10.51
N GLN A 86 -4.81 -5.95 9.54
CA GLN A 86 -4.43 -5.47 8.21
C GLN A 86 -3.76 -4.09 8.27
N LEU A 87 -4.33 -3.16 9.05
CA LEU A 87 -3.73 -1.85 9.26
C LEU A 87 -2.31 -1.95 9.82
N LYS A 88 -2.08 -2.82 10.81
CA LYS A 88 -0.74 -3.06 11.36
C LYS A 88 0.21 -3.68 10.34
N GLU A 89 -0.25 -4.64 9.54
CA GLU A 89 0.58 -5.29 8.53
C GLU A 89 0.99 -4.34 7.39
N ILE A 90 0.12 -3.38 7.01
CA ILE A 90 0.48 -2.30 6.08
C ILE A 90 1.63 -1.46 6.64
N VAL A 91 1.50 -1.00 7.90
CA VAL A 91 2.55 -0.19 8.55
C VAL A 91 3.83 -1.00 8.78
N TYR A 92 3.74 -2.27 9.17
CA TYR A 92 4.91 -3.11 9.36
C TYR A 92 5.67 -3.32 8.05
N GLN A 93 4.99 -3.70 6.97
CA GLN A 93 5.65 -3.92 5.68
C GLN A 93 6.28 -2.65 5.11
N ALA A 94 5.69 -1.48 5.36
CA ALA A 94 6.27 -0.20 4.98
C ALA A 94 7.70 0.00 5.52
N THR A 95 8.07 -0.65 6.64
CA THR A 95 9.44 -0.58 7.21
C THR A 95 10.49 -1.07 6.22
N ALA A 96 10.20 -2.12 5.45
CA ALA A 96 11.15 -2.69 4.50
C ALA A 96 11.39 -1.78 3.27
N TYR A 97 10.44 -0.91 2.94
CA TYR A 97 10.48 -0.07 1.73
C TYR A 97 10.79 1.39 2.01
N LEU A 98 10.30 1.92 3.14
CA LEU A 98 10.41 3.33 3.51
C LEU A 98 11.44 3.56 4.62
N GLY A 99 11.85 2.51 5.33
CA GLY A 99 12.77 2.56 6.47
C GLY A 99 12.09 2.91 7.80
N PHE A 100 12.58 2.30 8.88
CA PHE A 100 11.97 2.41 10.22
C PHE A 100 11.81 3.86 10.71
N GLY A 101 12.81 4.73 10.46
CA GLY A 101 12.75 6.14 10.90
C GLY A 101 11.56 6.91 10.32
N ARG A 102 11.13 6.57 9.11
CA ARG A 102 9.97 7.17 8.42
C ARG A 102 8.65 6.51 8.79
N VAL A 103 8.68 5.30 9.32
CA VAL A 103 7.48 4.50 9.67
C VAL A 103 7.11 4.63 11.15
N LEU A 104 8.08 4.91 12.02
CA LEU A 104 7.86 4.99 13.47
C LEU A 104 6.71 5.95 13.87
N PRO A 105 6.56 7.16 13.28
CA PRO A 105 5.43 8.03 13.62
C PRO A 105 4.06 7.41 13.31
N PHE A 106 3.93 6.70 12.18
CA PHE A 106 2.70 6.02 11.80
C PHE A 106 2.34 4.89 12.76
N LEU A 107 3.33 4.17 13.31
CA LEU A 107 3.08 3.18 14.36
C LEU A 107 2.46 3.80 15.61
N GLY A 108 2.92 4.99 15.99
CA GLY A 108 2.35 5.78 17.08
C GLY A 108 0.90 6.18 16.81
N ILE A 109 0.64 6.73 15.62
CA ILE A 109 -0.72 7.11 15.17
C ILE A 109 -1.67 5.91 15.25
N VAL A 110 -1.29 4.76 14.67
CA VAL A 110 -2.12 3.55 14.68
C VAL A 110 -2.34 3.04 16.10
N ASN A 111 -1.31 3.03 16.96
CA ASN A 111 -1.47 2.58 18.34
C ASN A 111 -2.50 3.43 19.11
N HIS A 112 -2.42 4.75 18.99
CA HIS A 112 -3.35 5.65 19.66
C HIS A 112 -4.77 5.46 19.13
N LEU A 113 -4.96 5.47 17.80
CA LEU A 113 -6.28 5.31 17.19
C LEU A 113 -6.95 3.97 17.49
N LEU A 114 -6.17 2.90 17.65
CA LEU A 114 -6.68 1.60 18.08
C LEU A 114 -7.05 1.60 19.57
N ALA A 115 -6.22 2.20 20.43
CA ALA A 115 -6.49 2.34 21.85
C ALA A 115 -7.76 3.18 22.11
N ASP A 116 -7.93 4.29 21.39
CA ASP A 116 -9.12 5.15 21.47
C ASP A 116 -10.41 4.42 21.04
N ARG A 117 -10.26 3.40 20.19
CA ARG A 117 -11.35 2.49 19.79
C ARG A 117 -11.54 1.29 20.72
N GLY A 118 -10.82 1.23 21.84
CA GLY A 118 -10.89 0.13 22.79
C GLY A 118 -10.28 -1.18 22.30
N VAL A 119 -9.43 -1.14 21.26
CA VAL A 119 -8.70 -2.33 20.78
C VAL A 119 -7.49 -2.59 21.69
N ASN A 120 -7.45 -3.78 22.30
CA ASN A 120 -6.34 -4.18 23.15
C ASN A 120 -5.09 -4.47 22.32
N LEU A 121 -3.95 -3.93 22.76
CA LEU A 121 -2.63 -4.19 22.20
C LEU A 121 -1.80 -5.01 23.21
N PRO A 122 -0.96 -5.96 22.76
CA PRO A 122 -0.65 -6.29 21.36
C PRO A 122 -1.77 -7.10 20.68
N LEU A 123 -1.90 -6.95 19.35
CA LEU A 123 -2.72 -7.83 18.52
C LEU A 123 -2.14 -9.24 18.47
N GLU A 124 -2.95 -10.21 18.04
CA GLU A 124 -2.50 -11.59 17.84
C GLU A 124 -1.35 -11.69 16.82
N ARG A 125 -0.41 -12.60 17.11
CA ARG A 125 0.78 -12.81 16.29
C ARG A 125 0.43 -13.28 14.87
N GLN A 126 1.00 -12.60 13.88
CA GLN A 126 0.89 -12.97 12.45
C GLN A 126 2.17 -13.58 11.86
N SER A 127 3.28 -13.62 12.59
CA SER A 127 4.54 -14.22 12.11
C SER A 127 4.40 -15.74 11.97
N THR A 128 4.79 -16.25 10.80
CA THR A 128 4.77 -17.68 10.43
C THR A 128 6.17 -18.31 10.42
N THR A 129 7.21 -17.49 10.61
CA THR A 129 8.63 -17.87 10.55
C THR A 129 9.37 -17.63 11.87
N THR A 130 10.57 -18.20 11.98
CA THR A 130 11.55 -17.97 13.05
C THR A 130 12.87 -17.48 12.43
N PRO A 131 13.85 -16.99 13.22
CA PRO A 131 15.16 -16.62 12.68
C PRO A 131 15.83 -17.73 11.85
N GLU A 132 15.57 -18.99 12.19
CA GLU A 132 16.11 -20.17 11.50
C GLU A 132 15.36 -20.50 10.20
N THR A 133 14.04 -20.27 10.15
CA THR A 133 13.20 -20.66 9.00
C THR A 133 12.94 -19.55 8.01
N ARG A 134 13.14 -18.28 8.40
CA ARG A 134 12.80 -17.11 7.57
C ARG A 134 13.57 -17.05 6.25
N ALA A 135 14.82 -17.53 6.22
CA ALA A 135 15.64 -17.51 5.02
C ALA A 135 15.04 -18.37 3.90
N ALA A 136 14.67 -19.62 4.23
CA ALA A 136 14.07 -20.54 3.28
C ALA A 136 12.67 -20.08 2.85
N ALA A 137 11.86 -19.61 3.80
CA ALA A 137 10.52 -19.09 3.50
C ALA A 137 10.58 -17.84 2.61
N GLY A 138 11.51 -16.94 2.87
CA GLY A 138 11.73 -15.73 2.09
C GLY A 138 12.20 -16.01 0.66
N GLU A 139 13.14 -16.94 0.46
CA GLU A 139 13.52 -17.40 -0.88
C GLU A 139 12.32 -17.98 -1.64
N GLN A 140 11.50 -18.80 -0.98
CA GLN A 140 10.30 -19.34 -1.61
C GLN A 140 9.32 -18.23 -2.01
N SER A 141 9.08 -17.24 -1.14
CA SER A 141 8.27 -16.07 -1.49
C SER A 141 8.83 -15.30 -2.68
N GLN A 142 10.16 -15.10 -2.76
CA GLN A 142 10.78 -14.46 -3.92
C GLN A 142 10.54 -15.27 -5.21
N ILE A 143 10.66 -16.60 -5.15
CA ILE A 143 10.41 -17.48 -6.29
C ILE A 143 8.95 -17.40 -6.72
N ASP A 144 8.01 -17.39 -5.78
CA ASP A 144 6.58 -17.34 -6.08
C ASP A 144 6.19 -15.99 -6.70
N ILE A 145 6.77 -14.89 -6.20
CA ILE A 145 6.42 -13.52 -6.59
C ILE A 145 7.14 -13.06 -7.87
N PHE A 146 8.44 -13.37 -8.01
CA PHE A 146 9.27 -12.88 -9.13
C PHE A 146 9.63 -14.00 -10.13
N GLY A 147 9.59 -15.26 -9.71
CA GLY A 147 9.86 -16.43 -10.55
C GLY A 147 11.14 -17.18 -10.18
N ALA A 148 11.33 -18.33 -10.84
CA ALA A 148 12.41 -19.29 -10.54
C ALA A 148 13.83 -18.73 -10.60
N HIS A 149 14.05 -17.60 -11.29
CA HIS A 149 15.35 -16.94 -11.36
C HIS A 149 15.81 -16.37 -10.01
N MET A 150 14.91 -16.25 -9.02
CA MET A 150 15.25 -15.82 -7.66
C MET A 150 15.89 -16.91 -6.81
N ARG A 151 15.93 -18.16 -7.28
CA ARG A 151 16.56 -19.25 -6.52
C ARG A 151 18.05 -18.97 -6.31
N GLY A 152 18.49 -19.02 -5.06
CA GLY A 152 19.87 -18.71 -4.66
C GLY A 152 20.19 -17.22 -4.65
N PHE A 153 19.21 -16.32 -4.82
CA PHE A 153 19.44 -14.87 -4.90
C PHE A 153 20.24 -14.32 -3.72
N ALA A 154 20.00 -14.83 -2.50
CA ALA A 154 20.71 -14.47 -1.29
C ALA A 154 22.25 -14.65 -1.37
N GLN A 155 22.74 -15.49 -2.30
CA GLN A 155 24.15 -15.77 -2.49
C GLN A 155 24.76 -15.02 -3.69
N THR A 156 24.02 -14.15 -4.35
CA THR A 156 24.45 -13.44 -5.55
C THR A 156 25.07 -12.09 -5.25
N GLY A 157 25.82 -11.54 -6.22
CA GLY A 157 26.44 -10.23 -6.14
C GLY A 157 27.87 -10.22 -5.55
N PRO A 158 28.52 -9.05 -5.54
CA PRO A 158 29.84 -8.85 -4.94
C PRO A 158 29.86 -9.27 -3.47
N GLU A 159 30.97 -9.81 -2.99
CA GLU A 159 31.12 -10.30 -1.61
C GLU A 159 30.84 -9.20 -0.58
N GLU A 160 31.30 -7.98 -0.87
CA GLU A 160 31.20 -6.81 0.00
C GLU A 160 29.75 -6.39 0.26
N THR A 161 28.82 -6.69 -0.64
CA THR A 161 27.41 -6.28 -0.54
C THR A 161 26.42 -7.44 -0.54
N ARG A 162 26.88 -8.70 -0.70
CA ARG A 162 26.05 -9.91 -0.73
C ARG A 162 25.12 -10.06 0.48
N HIS A 163 25.58 -9.60 1.64
CA HIS A 163 24.80 -9.62 2.87
C HIS A 163 23.47 -8.85 2.75
N ILE A 164 23.40 -7.84 1.86
CA ILE A 164 22.17 -7.11 1.55
C ILE A 164 21.17 -8.01 0.81
N ASN A 165 21.62 -8.80 -0.18
CA ASN A 165 20.76 -9.76 -0.88
C ASN A 165 20.27 -10.86 0.07
N LYS A 166 21.14 -11.29 1.00
CA LYS A 166 20.73 -12.20 2.08
C LYS A 166 19.67 -11.57 2.97
N TRP A 167 19.83 -10.32 3.41
CA TRP A 167 18.79 -9.65 4.22
C TRP A 167 17.51 -9.38 3.44
N LEU A 168 17.60 -9.18 2.11
CA LEU A 168 16.41 -9.07 1.28
C LEU A 168 15.61 -10.39 1.32
N ALA A 169 16.25 -11.54 1.10
CA ALA A 169 15.58 -12.83 1.21
C ALA A 169 15.08 -13.08 2.65
N ASP A 170 15.95 -12.97 3.65
CA ASP A 170 15.67 -13.37 5.02
C ASP A 170 14.71 -12.41 5.76
N ASN A 171 15.02 -11.11 5.76
CA ASN A 171 14.27 -10.11 6.51
C ASN A 171 13.12 -9.55 5.67
N CYS A 172 13.39 -9.01 4.48
CA CYS A 172 12.32 -8.39 3.68
C CYS A 172 11.23 -9.41 3.30
N PHE A 173 11.60 -10.48 2.59
CA PHE A 173 10.62 -11.49 2.21
C PHE A 173 10.28 -12.43 3.38
N GLY A 174 11.28 -12.92 4.10
CA GLY A 174 11.07 -13.92 5.15
C GLY A 174 10.37 -13.41 6.43
N ASP A 175 10.58 -12.16 6.86
CA ASP A 175 9.91 -11.62 8.06
C ASP A 175 8.63 -10.84 7.75
N TYR A 176 8.52 -10.18 6.58
CA TYR A 176 7.34 -9.36 6.25
C TYR A 176 6.36 -10.07 5.31
N TYR A 177 6.82 -10.63 4.18
CA TYR A 177 5.92 -11.21 3.17
C TYR A 177 5.24 -12.51 3.61
N THR A 178 5.89 -13.27 4.48
CA THR A 178 5.37 -14.56 4.97
C THR A 178 4.32 -14.41 6.08
N ARG A 179 4.14 -13.21 6.63
CA ARG A 179 3.21 -12.96 7.74
C ARG A 179 1.75 -13.12 7.27
N GLY A 180 0.89 -13.54 8.19
CA GLY A 180 -0.56 -13.49 8.02
C GLY A 180 -1.11 -12.06 7.96
N GLY A 181 -2.43 -11.92 7.95
CA GLY A 181 -3.13 -10.63 7.94
C GLY A 181 -3.29 -9.99 6.57
N LEU A 182 -2.32 -10.17 5.66
CA LEU A 182 -2.41 -9.78 4.25
C LEU A 182 -2.01 -10.94 3.34
N ASP A 183 -2.75 -11.15 2.26
CA ASP A 183 -2.35 -12.09 1.22
C ASP A 183 -1.29 -11.50 0.28
N VAL A 184 -0.69 -12.33 -0.58
CA VAL A 184 0.41 -11.91 -1.46
C VAL A 184 -0.01 -10.83 -2.46
N ARG A 185 -1.26 -10.87 -2.96
CA ARG A 185 -1.79 -9.85 -3.89
C ARG A 185 -1.91 -8.51 -3.18
N GLN A 186 -2.38 -8.51 -1.95
CA GLN A 186 -2.47 -7.33 -1.09
C GLN A 186 -1.08 -6.76 -0.76
N ARG A 187 -0.13 -7.62 -0.40
CA ARG A 187 1.25 -7.21 -0.07
C ARG A 187 1.97 -6.56 -1.24
N GLU A 188 1.84 -7.13 -2.43
CA GLU A 188 2.41 -6.55 -3.65
C GLU A 188 1.70 -5.24 -4.04
N MET A 189 0.38 -5.14 -3.85
CA MET A 189 -0.37 -3.91 -4.10
C MET A 189 0.08 -2.76 -3.19
N ILE A 190 0.16 -2.97 -1.87
CA ILE A 190 0.59 -1.91 -0.95
C ILE A 190 2.05 -1.51 -1.19
N THR A 191 2.88 -2.46 -1.61
CA THR A 191 4.28 -2.19 -1.98
C THR A 191 4.39 -1.30 -3.20
N LEU A 192 3.56 -1.55 -4.22
CA LEU A 192 3.44 -0.67 -5.37
C LEU A 192 3.07 0.76 -4.93
N CYS A 193 2.11 0.90 -4.01
CA CYS A 193 1.71 2.21 -3.47
C CYS A 193 2.84 2.90 -2.69
N PHE A 194 3.59 2.18 -1.84
CA PHE A 194 4.74 2.73 -1.12
C PHE A 194 5.79 3.32 -2.09
N LEU A 195 6.14 2.54 -3.11
CA LEU A 195 7.17 2.90 -4.09
C LEU A 195 6.73 4.05 -5.00
N ALA A 196 5.48 4.03 -5.48
CA ALA A 196 4.89 5.11 -6.26
C ALA A 196 4.87 6.43 -5.47
N ALA A 197 4.57 6.36 -4.18
CA ALA A 197 4.45 7.53 -3.33
C ALA A 197 5.79 8.09 -2.84
N GLN A 198 6.80 7.26 -2.61
CA GLN A 198 8.13 7.73 -2.20
C GLN A 198 8.83 8.49 -3.34
N GLY A 199 8.74 7.97 -4.57
CA GLY A 199 9.47 8.49 -5.74
C GLY A 199 10.96 8.14 -5.72
N GLY A 200 11.64 8.29 -6.88
CA GLY A 200 13.06 7.96 -7.02
C GLY A 200 13.39 6.47 -6.89
N CYS A 201 12.38 5.62 -7.06
CA CYS A 201 12.47 4.16 -6.96
C CYS A 201 11.80 3.49 -8.17
N GLU A 202 11.80 4.16 -9.34
CA GLU A 202 11.17 3.69 -10.56
C GLU A 202 11.63 2.28 -10.98
N PRO A 203 12.91 1.87 -10.85
CA PRO A 203 13.32 0.50 -11.12
C PRO A 203 12.60 -0.53 -10.23
N GLN A 204 12.49 -0.25 -8.94
CA GLN A 204 11.78 -1.10 -7.97
C GLN A 204 10.27 -1.07 -8.23
N LEU A 205 9.72 0.09 -8.58
CA LEU A 205 8.30 0.23 -8.92
C LEU A 205 7.94 -0.59 -10.16
N THR A 206 8.76 -0.55 -11.22
CA THR A 206 8.56 -1.39 -12.41
C THR A 206 8.71 -2.88 -12.07
N ALA A 207 9.68 -3.26 -11.22
CA ALA A 207 9.84 -4.65 -10.79
C ALA A 207 8.62 -5.16 -10.00
N HIS A 208 8.12 -4.36 -9.04
CA HIS A 208 6.94 -4.70 -8.25
C HIS A 208 5.63 -4.60 -9.05
N ALA A 209 5.55 -3.77 -10.10
CA ALA A 209 4.45 -3.85 -11.05
C ALA A 209 4.45 -5.20 -11.79
N GLY A 210 5.62 -5.70 -12.21
CA GLY A 210 5.75 -7.04 -12.80
C GLY A 210 5.40 -8.17 -11.83
N ALA A 211 5.80 -8.05 -10.57
CA ALA A 211 5.44 -8.98 -9.50
C ALA A 211 3.92 -9.00 -9.26
N ASN A 212 3.28 -7.84 -9.19
CA ASN A 212 1.82 -7.72 -9.09
C ASN A 212 1.12 -8.49 -10.23
N LEU A 213 1.53 -8.27 -11.47
CA LEU A 213 0.99 -8.99 -12.64
C LEU A 213 1.15 -10.51 -12.49
N ARG A 214 2.31 -10.97 -12.00
CA ARG A 214 2.59 -12.39 -11.78
C ARG A 214 1.68 -13.02 -10.71
N VAL A 215 1.40 -12.30 -9.64
CA VAL A 215 0.54 -12.79 -8.54
C VAL A 215 -0.96 -12.59 -8.81
N GLY A 216 -1.32 -12.14 -10.03
CA GLY A 216 -2.72 -12.05 -10.49
C GLY A 216 -3.35 -10.66 -10.35
N ASN A 217 -2.60 -9.64 -9.93
CA ASN A 217 -3.04 -8.25 -9.98
C ASN A 217 -2.81 -7.70 -11.38
N GLU A 218 -3.83 -7.78 -12.21
CA GLU A 218 -3.75 -7.36 -13.60
C GLU A 218 -3.58 -5.84 -13.79
N GLN A 219 -3.11 -5.45 -14.98
CA GLN A 219 -2.76 -4.07 -15.30
C GLN A 219 -3.92 -3.08 -15.04
N ARG A 220 -5.15 -3.45 -15.41
CA ARG A 220 -6.32 -2.57 -15.23
C ARG A 220 -6.61 -2.32 -13.75
N PHE A 221 -6.40 -3.33 -12.90
CA PHE A 221 -6.51 -3.19 -11.45
C PHE A 221 -5.42 -2.28 -10.89
N LEU A 222 -4.17 -2.42 -11.34
CA LEU A 222 -3.08 -1.54 -10.88
C LEU A 222 -3.28 -0.08 -11.31
N ILE A 223 -3.82 0.17 -12.50
CA ILE A 223 -4.21 1.51 -12.94
C ILE A 223 -5.31 2.06 -12.03
N ALA A 224 -6.35 1.27 -11.72
CA ALA A 224 -7.40 1.66 -10.79
C ALA A 224 -6.83 2.00 -9.40
N VAL A 225 -5.92 1.18 -8.85
CA VAL A 225 -5.21 1.43 -7.58
C VAL A 225 -4.50 2.78 -7.60
N VAL A 226 -3.70 3.06 -8.63
CA VAL A 226 -2.95 4.33 -8.71
C VAL A 226 -3.89 5.53 -8.91
N SER A 227 -4.99 5.37 -9.65
CA SER A 227 -6.01 6.41 -9.81
C SER A 227 -6.66 6.78 -8.48
N GLN A 228 -7.00 5.80 -7.63
CA GLN A 228 -7.53 6.05 -6.28
C GLN A 228 -6.53 6.77 -5.37
N CYS A 229 -5.23 6.53 -5.57
CA CYS A 229 -4.19 7.21 -4.82
C CYS A 229 -3.86 8.61 -5.37
N MET A 230 -4.24 8.93 -6.61
CA MET A 230 -3.83 10.16 -7.30
C MET A 230 -4.07 11.45 -6.49
N PRO A 231 -5.23 11.65 -5.82
CA PRO A 231 -5.46 12.85 -5.02
C PRO A 231 -4.43 13.06 -3.89
N TYR A 232 -3.82 11.98 -3.41
CA TYR A 232 -2.84 11.99 -2.31
C TYR A 232 -1.39 11.96 -2.81
N LEU A 233 -1.16 11.47 -4.02
CA LEU A 233 0.17 11.39 -4.65
C LEU A 233 0.53 12.62 -5.46
N GLY A 234 -0.48 13.28 -6.04
CA GLY A 234 -0.33 14.27 -7.08
C GLY A 234 -0.01 13.67 -8.45
N TYR A 235 -0.18 14.48 -9.49
CA TYR A 235 -0.01 14.06 -10.89
C TYR A 235 1.38 13.51 -11.24
N PRO A 236 2.52 14.12 -10.86
CA PRO A 236 3.83 13.65 -11.33
C PRO A 236 4.16 12.22 -10.91
N ARG A 237 3.90 11.87 -9.64
CA ARG A 237 4.13 10.52 -9.11
C ARG A 237 3.16 9.51 -9.71
N THR A 238 1.91 9.91 -9.91
CA THR A 238 0.88 9.09 -10.57
C THR A 238 1.27 8.74 -12.00
N LEU A 239 1.72 9.72 -12.79
CA LEU A 239 2.17 9.50 -14.17
C LEU A 239 3.40 8.60 -14.24
N ASN A 240 4.37 8.77 -13.32
CA ASN A 240 5.51 7.85 -13.21
C ASN A 240 5.07 6.42 -12.90
N ALA A 241 4.10 6.23 -12.00
CA ALA A 241 3.58 4.91 -11.67
C ALA A 241 2.86 4.26 -12.85
N ILE A 242 2.02 4.99 -13.58
CA ILE A 242 1.34 4.50 -14.80
C ILE A 242 2.37 4.06 -15.85
N ARG A 243 3.45 4.83 -16.05
CA ARG A 243 4.54 4.45 -16.96
C ARG A 243 5.21 3.14 -16.52
N CYS A 244 5.59 3.02 -15.25
CA CYS A 244 6.19 1.79 -14.70
C CYS A 244 5.27 0.56 -14.85
N ILE A 245 3.96 0.72 -14.60
CA ILE A 245 2.96 -0.34 -14.79
C ILE A 245 2.89 -0.76 -16.26
N SER A 246 2.85 0.20 -17.18
CA SER A 246 2.77 -0.06 -18.62
C SER A 246 4.03 -0.75 -19.14
N GLU A 247 5.21 -0.34 -18.68
CA GLU A 247 6.48 -0.99 -19.00
C GLU A 247 6.55 -2.43 -18.49
N ALA A 248 6.05 -2.69 -17.28
CA ALA A 248 6.00 -4.04 -16.73
C ALA A 248 5.04 -4.93 -17.51
N ALA A 249 3.85 -4.42 -17.85
CA ALA A 249 2.85 -5.14 -18.63
C ALA A 249 3.37 -5.48 -20.04
N ALA A 250 4.05 -4.56 -20.69
CA ALA A 250 4.64 -4.79 -22.02
C ALA A 250 5.74 -5.87 -22.02
N LYS A 251 6.43 -6.08 -20.90
CA LYS A 251 7.44 -7.16 -20.76
C LYS A 251 6.82 -8.52 -20.42
N ALA A 252 5.58 -8.54 -19.91
CA ALA A 252 4.87 -9.74 -19.52
C ALA A 252 3.97 -10.31 -20.64
N ALA A 253 3.66 -9.49 -21.66
CA ALA A 253 2.95 -9.88 -22.88
C ALA A 253 3.86 -10.69 -23.82
#